data_AF-A0A150S9G8-F1
#
_entry.id   AF-A0A150S9G8-F1
#
_cell.length_a   1.000
_cell.length_b   1.000
_cell.length_c   1.000
_cell.angle_alpha   90.00
_cell.angle_beta   90.00
_cell.angle_gamma   90.00
#
_symmetry.space_group_name_H-M   'P 1'
#
loop_
_entity.id
_entity.type
_entity.pdbx_description
1 polymer ?
#
loop_
_entity_poly.entity_id
_entity_poly.type
_entity_poly.pdbx_seq_one_letter_code
_entity_poly.pdbx_strand_id
1 'polypeptide(L)'
;MTWRDICRSEEFAGRWVALDNVRYVQGASQPAEADVVDADDDLADLCARMREADRTACAILFVEDDAGVPARPQRLQQLWRRVAHH
;
A
#
# COMPACT_ATOMS: atom_id res chain seq x y z
N MET A 1 1.58 -12.28 0.15
CA MET A 1 2.12 -11.73 -1.12
C MET A 1 3.02 -10.54 -0.82
N THR A 2 4.00 -10.21 -1.68
CA THR A 2 4.76 -8.96 -1.47
C THR A 2 3.92 -7.74 -1.88
N TRP A 3 4.15 -6.58 -1.26
CA TRP A 3 3.42 -5.36 -1.63
C TRP A 3 3.60 -4.99 -3.11
N ARG A 4 4.80 -5.22 -3.66
CA ARG A 4 5.07 -5.01 -5.10
C ARG A 4 4.25 -5.93 -6.00
N ASP A 5 3.94 -7.14 -5.55
CA ASP A 5 3.10 -8.06 -6.32
C ASP A 5 1.64 -7.63 -6.28
N ILE A 6 1.16 -7.16 -5.12
CA ILE A 6 -0.18 -6.59 -4.96
C ILE A 6 -0.34 -5.38 -5.90
N CYS A 7 0.62 -4.46 -5.92
CA CYS A 7 0.55 -3.27 -6.77
C CYS A 7 0.61 -3.56 -8.28
N ARG A 8 1.22 -4.68 -8.70
CA ARG A 8 1.30 -5.06 -10.12
C ARG A 8 0.14 -5.93 -10.58
N SER A 9 -0.73 -6.33 -9.66
CA SER A 9 -1.88 -7.15 -9.98
C SER A 9 -2.99 -6.28 -10.58
N GLU A 10 -3.43 -6.62 -11.80
CA GLU A 10 -4.59 -5.99 -12.43
C GLU A 10 -5.87 -6.16 -11.59
N GLU A 11 -5.92 -7.21 -10.74
CA GLU A 11 -7.04 -7.45 -9.84
C GLU A 11 -7.21 -6.35 -8.78
N PHE A 12 -6.10 -5.75 -8.35
CA PHE A 12 -6.07 -4.78 -7.24
C PHE A 12 -5.75 -3.35 -7.70
N ALA A 13 -5.30 -3.16 -8.94
CA ALA A 13 -4.99 -1.84 -9.49
C ALA A 13 -6.20 -0.91 -9.40
N GLY A 14 -6.01 0.28 -8.82
CA GLY A 14 -7.07 1.27 -8.63
C GLY A 14 -8.06 0.95 -7.52
N ARG A 15 -7.76 -0.01 -6.62
CA ARG A 15 -8.67 -0.48 -5.57
C ARG A 15 -8.14 -0.26 -4.17
N TRP A 16 -9.05 -0.22 -3.20
CA TRP A 16 -8.74 -0.40 -1.80
C TRP A 16 -8.55 -1.89 -1.51
N VAL A 17 -7.50 -2.22 -0.77
CA VAL A 17 -7.21 -3.58 -0.32
C VAL A 17 -7.17 -3.63 1.21
N ALA A 18 -7.89 -4.59 1.77
CA ALA A 18 -7.79 -4.94 3.18
C ALA A 18 -6.70 -6.00 3.35
N LEU A 19 -5.75 -5.73 4.24
CA LEU A 19 -4.54 -6.51 4.44
C LEU A 19 -4.48 -7.07 5.86
N ASP A 20 -4.09 -8.33 5.96
CA ASP A 20 -3.83 -9.04 7.21
C ASP A 20 -2.39 -9.59 7.22
N ASN A 21 -1.91 -10.03 8.40
CA ASN A 21 -0.55 -10.54 8.61
C ASN A 21 0.55 -9.61 8.06
N VAL A 22 0.33 -8.31 8.17
CA VAL A 22 1.16 -7.28 7.52
C VAL A 22 2.54 -7.23 8.15
N ARG A 23 3.59 -7.34 7.32
CA ARG A 23 4.98 -7.12 7.75
C ARG A 23 5.53 -5.84 7.15
N TYR A 24 6.02 -4.96 8.02
CA TYR A 24 6.69 -3.72 7.63
C TYR A 24 8.20 -3.87 7.81
N VAL A 25 8.97 -3.28 6.88
CA VAL A 25 10.42 -3.07 7.06
C VAL A 25 10.62 -1.77 7.83
N GLN A 26 11.63 -1.72 8.71
CA GLN A 26 11.91 -0.53 9.52
C GLN A 26 12.09 0.72 8.64
N GLY A 27 11.32 1.77 8.99
CA GLY A 27 11.36 3.06 8.30
C GLY A 27 10.52 3.15 7.02
N ALA A 28 9.83 2.08 6.62
CA ALA A 28 8.91 2.11 5.49
C ALA A 28 7.48 2.44 5.95
N SER A 29 6.76 3.25 5.18
CA SER A 29 5.32 3.50 5.36
C SER A 29 4.44 2.47 4.64
N GLN A 30 5.01 1.76 3.66
CA GLN A 30 4.32 0.72 2.89
C GLN A 30 4.70 -0.67 3.44
N PRO A 31 3.79 -1.65 3.34
CA PRO A 31 4.10 -3.04 3.68
C PRO A 31 5.24 -3.58 2.83
N ALA A 32 6.01 -4.51 3.39
CA ALA A 32 6.88 -5.37 2.59
C ALA A 32 6.07 -6.56 2.02
N GLU A 33 5.22 -7.14 2.87
CA GLU A 33 4.33 -8.25 2.52
C GLU A 33 3.09 -8.26 3.42
N ALA A 34 2.01 -8.83 2.89
CA ALA A 34 0.74 -9.01 3.57
C ALA A 34 -0.10 -10.08 2.86
N ASP A 35 -1.18 -10.49 3.52
CA ASP A 35 -2.25 -11.28 2.92
C ASP A 35 -3.41 -10.35 2.55
N VAL A 36 -3.83 -10.37 1.28
CA VAL A 36 -5.03 -9.65 0.85
C VAL A 36 -6.24 -10.46 1.27
N VAL A 37 -7.11 -9.87 2.09
CA VAL A 37 -8.28 -10.58 2.63
C VAL A 37 -9.59 -10.12 1.98
N ASP A 38 -9.61 -8.91 1.42
CA ASP A 38 -10.71 -8.35 0.63
C ASP A 38 -10.18 -7.15 -0.18
N ALA A 39 -10.90 -6.78 -1.24
CA ALA A 39 -10.62 -5.60 -2.05
C ALA A 39 -11.93 -4.99 -2.56
N ASP A 40 -11.97 -3.66 -2.68
CA ASP A 40 -13.12 -2.95 -3.23
C ASP A 40 -12.71 -1.63 -3.89
N ASP A 41 -13.55 -1.16 -4.81
CA ASP A 41 -13.42 0.15 -5.42
C ASP A 41 -13.93 1.24 -4.45
N ASP A 42 -14.86 0.90 -3.54
CA ASP A 42 -15.43 1.78 -2.52
C ASP A 42 -14.90 1.44 -1.11
N LEU A 43 -14.24 2.43 -0.49
CA LEU A 43 -13.66 2.29 0.85
C LEU A 43 -14.72 2.05 1.94
N ALA A 44 -15.90 2.66 1.82
CA ALA A 44 -16.95 2.53 2.82
C ALA A 44 -17.53 1.12 2.81
N ASP A 45 -17.77 0.56 1.63
CA ASP A 45 -18.27 -0.81 1.47
C ASP A 45 -17.24 -1.84 1.95
N LEU A 46 -15.95 -1.63 1.65
CA LEU A 46 -14.87 -2.46 2.18
C LEU A 46 -14.83 -2.42 3.72
N CYS A 47 -14.88 -1.22 4.31
CA CYS A 47 -14.89 -1.06 5.77
C CYS A 47 -16.11 -1.74 6.42
N ALA A 48 -17.28 -1.63 5.79
CA ALA A 48 -18.50 -2.27 6.27
C ALA A 48 -18.32 -3.80 6.30
N ARG A 49 -17.83 -4.40 5.21
CA ARG A 49 -17.56 -5.84 5.14
C ARG A 49 -16.52 -6.30 6.15
N MET A 50 -15.43 -5.55 6.33
CA MET A 50 -14.40 -5.89 7.33
C MET A 50 -14.97 -5.91 8.74
N ARG A 51 -15.84 -4.95 9.06
CA ARG A 51 -16.52 -4.90 10.36
C ARG A 51 -17.52 -6.05 10.52
N GLU A 52 -18.31 -6.36 9.50
CA GLU A 52 -19.27 -7.47 9.54
C GLU A 52 -18.59 -8.84 9.65
N ALA A 53 -17.41 -8.98 9.06
CA ALA A 53 -16.57 -10.17 9.15
C ALA A 53 -15.74 -10.26 10.46
N ASP A 54 -15.92 -9.33 11.39
CA ASP A 54 -15.13 -9.17 12.63
C ASP A 54 -13.61 -9.06 12.41
N ARG A 55 -13.20 -8.63 11.22
CA ARG A 55 -11.79 -8.39 10.84
C ARG A 55 -11.39 -6.96 11.18
N THR A 56 -11.37 -6.65 12.47
CA THR A 56 -11.10 -5.30 12.98
C THR A 56 -9.60 -4.95 13.07
N ALA A 57 -8.72 -5.93 12.92
CA ALA A 57 -7.26 -5.78 12.99
C ALA A 57 -6.58 -5.88 11.60
N CYS A 58 -7.17 -5.25 10.57
CA CYS A 58 -6.58 -5.18 9.24
C CYS A 58 -6.04 -3.78 8.91
N ALA A 59 -5.09 -3.70 7.99
CA ALA A 59 -4.65 -2.44 7.39
C ALA A 59 -5.36 -2.25 6.05
N ILE A 60 -5.93 -1.06 5.80
CA ILE A 60 -6.59 -0.75 4.52
C ILE A 60 -5.75 0.26 3.75
N LEU A 61 -5.29 -0.13 2.56
CA LEU A 61 -4.43 0.69 1.70
C LEU A 61 -5.03 0.78 0.30
N PHE A 62 -4.79 1.90 -0.38
CA PHE A 62 -5.14 2.07 -1.79
C PHE A 62 -3.98 1.62 -2.67
N VAL A 63 -4.28 0.86 -3.70
CA VAL A 63 -3.33 0.47 -4.74
C VAL A 63 -3.50 1.44 -5.91
N GLU A 64 -2.48 2.28 -6.13
CA GLU A 64 -2.48 3.20 -7.25
C GLU A 64 -2.51 2.41 -8.57
N ASP A 65 -3.40 2.82 -9.48
CA ASP A 65 -3.39 2.34 -10.85
C ASP A 65 -2.17 2.97 -11.55
N ASP A 66 -1.17 2.13 -11.87
CA ASP A 66 0.07 2.54 -12.55
C ASP A 66 -0.19 2.74 -14.06
N ALA A 67 -1.37 3.23 -14.42
CA ALA A 67 -1.72 3.70 -15.76
C ALA A 67 -0.97 4.99 -16.09
N GLY A 68 0.36 4.90 -16.20
CA GLY A 68 1.21 5.87 -16.90
C GLY A 68 1.94 6.91 -16.04
N VAL A 69 2.07 6.75 -14.73
CA VAL A 69 2.90 7.66 -13.92
C VAL A 69 4.31 7.07 -13.80
N PRO A 70 5.37 7.68 -14.39
CA PRO A 70 6.72 7.18 -14.24
C PRO A 70 7.09 7.15 -12.75
N ALA A 71 7.41 5.95 -12.25
CA ALA A 71 7.80 5.70 -10.86
C ALA A 71 8.67 6.84 -10.32
N ARG A 72 8.14 7.59 -9.35
CA ARG A 72 8.86 8.72 -8.75
C ARG A 72 10.19 8.19 -8.20
N PRO A 73 11.35 8.65 -8.68
CA PRO A 73 12.62 8.12 -8.19
C PRO A 73 12.75 8.47 -6.71
N GLN A 74 12.64 7.45 -5.85
CA GLN A 74 12.76 7.56 -4.39
C GLN A 74 14.17 8.01 -3.93
N ARG A 75 15.08 8.35 -4.86
CA ARG A 75 16.50 8.68 -4.62
C ARG A 75 16.82 10.17 -4.45
N LEU A 76 15.86 11.05 -4.21
CA LEU A 76 16.16 12.49 -4.00
C LEU A 76 15.99 13.01 -2.56
N GLN A 77 15.57 12.17 -1.60
CA GLN A 77 15.49 12.61 -0.20
C GLN A 77 16.84 12.63 0.56
N GLN A 78 17.95 12.20 -0.05
CA GLN A 78 19.27 12.16 0.62
C GLN A 78 20.28 13.22 0.13
N LEU A 79 20.03 13.92 -0.97
CA LEU A 79 21.01 14.86 -1.56
C LEU A 79 20.97 16.27 -0.95
N TRP A 80 19.87 16.69 -0.31
CA TRP A 80 19.76 18.02 0.30
C TRP A 80 20.52 18.15 1.63
N ARG A 81 20.95 17.04 2.26
CA ARG A 81 21.70 17.08 3.54
C ARG A 81 23.18 17.43 3.40
N ARG A 82 23.76 17.45 2.19
CA ARG A 82 25.20 17.70 1.99
C ARG A 82 25.57 19.09 1.48
N VAL A 83 24.59 19.95 1.19
CA VAL A 83 24.87 21.28 0.59
C VAL A 83 24.86 22.41 1.63
N ALA A 84 24.56 22.13 2.90
CA ALA A 84 24.43 23.14 3.96
C ALA A 84 25.71 23.36 4.81
N HIS A 85 26.89 23.02 4.30
CA HIS A 85 28.17 23.31 4.96
C HIS A 85 29.19 23.82 3.95
N HIS A 86 29.05 25.07 3.53
CA HIS A 86 30.17 25.87 3.08
C HIS A 86 29.93 27.37 3.23
#